data_AF-A0A926ACQ5-F1
#
_entry.id   AF-A0A926ACQ5-F1
#
_cell.length_a   1.000
_cell.length_b   1.000
_cell.length_c   1.000
_cell.angle_alpha   90.00
_cell.angle_beta   90.00
_cell.angle_gamma   90.00
#
_symmetry.space_group_name_H-M   'P 1'
#
loop_
_entity.id
_entity.type
_entity.pdbx_description
1 polymer ?
#
loop_
_entity_poly.entity_id
_entity_poly.type
_entity_poly.pdbx_seq_one_letter_code
_entity_poly.pdbx_strand_id
1 'polypeptide(L)'
;LPDGGDPQIVWPKNTAVTAAAVAALAQASSSPLFKRQFPEEAALYLAKAKKGWAFLDRAIAKFGNEGAYQRITHYGDDFMHDDELAWAACELYLATGDESFHKKLLTSFQPGDERIRRWGWWRLYEGYGRAIRSYALAAKSGKRRLEQLDPTFLRACEGEMVAAADDQLRWSQQSAYGTSFPAETKRFRGGGWYFSLDQAFDLAAASALDHPVMNDPRPKYTEAILANLNFEGGCNPVNVCYLTGLGWKRQREIVHQYAQNDRRILPPGGIPIGNLQSGFGWLDFYKEELGALSFPWDGTKEKPYPLYDRWGDSFNLQAEFVVVNQARALATAAWLMAQTPLKQQPWKSAPATIEITTSGPSRIATLKTSLDLSRARIVWEAQDREPHFGERMLLTNAVTWIEAEAQLPDGRRVFGVTNFSATSHAAR
;
A
#
# COMPACT_ATOMS: atom_id res chain seq x y z
N LEU A 1 -11.22 -20.04 -5.32
CA LEU A 1 -10.38 -19.16 -6.16
C LEU A 1 -9.95 -19.99 -7.37
N PRO A 2 -9.77 -19.38 -8.55
CA PRO A 2 -9.73 -20.08 -9.84
C PRO A 2 -8.54 -21.02 -10.04
N ASP A 3 -7.69 -21.20 -9.02
CA ASP A 3 -6.63 -22.20 -8.94
C ASP A 3 -7.16 -23.65 -9.09
N GLY A 4 -8.48 -23.86 -8.88
CA GLY A 4 -9.19 -25.11 -9.17
C GLY A 4 -9.75 -25.24 -10.60
N GLY A 5 -9.46 -24.29 -11.49
CA GLY A 5 -10.05 -24.25 -12.83
C GLY A 5 -11.42 -23.58 -12.92
N ASP A 6 -11.81 -22.80 -11.89
CA ASP A 6 -13.07 -22.05 -11.92
C ASP A 6 -13.10 -21.13 -13.16
N PRO A 7 -14.23 -21.03 -13.89
CA PRO A 7 -14.34 -20.16 -15.05
C PRO A 7 -14.02 -18.70 -14.71
N GLN A 8 -13.12 -18.10 -15.49
CA GLN A 8 -12.81 -16.67 -15.41
C GLN A 8 -13.49 -15.91 -16.54
N ILE A 9 -13.94 -14.69 -16.26
CA ILE A 9 -14.58 -13.81 -17.22
C ILE A 9 -13.73 -12.54 -17.36
N VAL A 10 -13.48 -12.13 -18.60
CA VAL A 10 -12.88 -10.82 -18.88
C VAL A 10 -14.02 -9.84 -19.17
N TRP A 11 -14.20 -8.88 -18.26
CA TRP A 11 -15.18 -7.82 -18.47
C TRP A 11 -14.88 -7.00 -19.75
N PRO A 12 -15.88 -6.36 -20.37
CA PRO A 12 -15.68 -5.54 -21.55
C PRO A 12 -14.59 -4.47 -21.37
N LYS A 13 -13.97 -4.09 -22.49
CA LYS A 13 -13.01 -2.99 -22.49
C LYS A 13 -13.72 -1.68 -22.13
N ASN A 14 -13.14 -0.91 -21.24
CA ASN A 14 -13.54 0.48 -21.00
C ASN A 14 -12.33 1.42 -21.21
N THR A 15 -12.65 2.69 -21.40
CA THR A 15 -11.68 3.75 -21.68
C THR A 15 -10.83 4.10 -20.46
N ALA A 16 -11.38 4.11 -19.24
CA ALA A 16 -10.61 4.36 -18.00
C ALA A 16 -9.50 3.33 -17.77
N VAL A 17 -9.83 2.03 -17.76
CA VAL A 17 -8.85 0.93 -17.58
C VAL A 17 -7.84 0.92 -18.72
N THR A 18 -8.26 1.22 -19.95
CA THR A 18 -7.31 1.35 -21.06
C THR A 18 -6.35 2.53 -20.85
N ALA A 19 -6.85 3.69 -20.42
CA ALA A 19 -6.03 4.87 -20.15
C ALA A 19 -5.08 4.65 -18.95
N ALA A 20 -5.54 4.05 -17.86
CA ALA A 20 -4.67 3.64 -16.74
C ALA A 20 -3.55 2.68 -17.20
N ALA A 21 -3.87 1.71 -18.06
CA ALA A 21 -2.88 0.79 -18.62
C ALA A 21 -1.87 1.52 -19.53
N VAL A 22 -2.33 2.46 -20.36
CA VAL A 22 -1.45 3.32 -21.18
C VAL A 22 -0.50 4.11 -20.30
N ALA A 23 -1.03 4.75 -19.25
CA ALA A 23 -0.25 5.56 -18.34
C ALA A 23 0.82 4.72 -17.61
N ALA A 24 0.44 3.60 -16.99
CA ALA A 24 1.38 2.72 -16.30
C ALA A 24 2.48 2.16 -17.23
N LEU A 25 2.12 1.73 -18.44
CA LEU A 25 3.10 1.23 -19.42
C LEU A 25 4.06 2.34 -19.89
N ALA A 26 3.53 3.54 -20.17
CA ALA A 26 4.35 4.69 -20.54
C ALA A 26 5.26 5.14 -19.38
N GLN A 27 4.75 5.16 -18.16
CA GLN A 27 5.48 5.51 -16.95
C GLN A 27 6.65 4.57 -16.68
N ALA A 28 6.41 3.25 -16.75
CA ALA A 28 7.46 2.25 -16.58
C ALA A 28 8.50 2.36 -17.70
N SER A 29 8.04 2.45 -18.96
CA SER A 29 8.93 2.54 -20.13
C SER A 29 9.80 3.80 -20.15
N SER A 30 9.39 4.88 -19.48
CA SER A 30 10.12 6.15 -19.45
C SER A 30 11.19 6.24 -18.35
N SER A 31 11.18 5.33 -17.38
CA SER A 31 12.17 5.31 -16.28
C SER A 31 13.60 5.05 -16.80
N PRO A 32 14.58 5.94 -16.54
CA PRO A 32 15.96 5.73 -16.98
C PRO A 32 16.60 4.46 -16.42
N LEU A 33 16.30 4.12 -15.15
CA LEU A 33 16.78 2.88 -14.52
C LEU A 33 16.16 1.65 -15.18
N PHE A 34 14.85 1.69 -15.45
CA PHE A 34 14.14 0.58 -16.08
C PHE A 34 14.64 0.34 -17.50
N LYS A 35 14.81 1.39 -18.31
CA LYS A 35 15.41 1.29 -19.65
C LYS A 35 16.80 0.66 -19.63
N ARG A 36 17.62 1.00 -18.62
CA ARG A 36 18.97 0.44 -18.49
C ARG A 36 18.95 -1.04 -18.13
N GLN A 37 18.02 -1.47 -17.27
CA GLN A 37 17.96 -2.85 -16.76
C GLN A 37 17.16 -3.79 -17.67
N PHE A 38 16.10 -3.27 -18.31
CA PHE A 38 15.10 -4.01 -19.07
C PHE A 38 14.77 -3.25 -20.39
N PRO A 39 15.76 -3.07 -21.29
CA PRO A 39 15.60 -2.23 -22.48
C PRO A 39 14.53 -2.75 -23.45
N GLU A 40 14.43 -4.07 -23.62
CA GLU A 40 13.47 -4.71 -24.53
C GLU A 40 12.04 -4.56 -24.01
N GLU A 41 11.83 -4.78 -22.71
CA GLU A 41 10.54 -4.59 -22.04
C GLU A 41 10.12 -3.12 -22.06
N ALA A 42 11.05 -2.19 -21.84
CA ALA A 42 10.77 -0.76 -21.92
C ALA A 42 10.27 -0.38 -23.32
N ALA A 43 10.93 -0.86 -24.38
CA ALA A 43 10.50 -0.63 -25.76
C ALA A 43 9.12 -1.25 -26.05
N LEU A 44 8.90 -2.49 -25.59
CA LEU A 44 7.63 -3.20 -25.75
C LEU A 44 6.48 -2.48 -25.03
N TYR A 45 6.71 -2.00 -23.81
CA TYR A 45 5.70 -1.29 -23.01
C TYR A 45 5.32 0.03 -23.66
N LEU A 46 6.29 0.81 -24.16
CA LEU A 46 6.00 2.04 -24.89
C LEU A 46 5.19 1.77 -26.17
N ALA A 47 5.53 0.71 -26.92
CA ALA A 47 4.78 0.31 -28.11
C ALA A 47 3.33 -0.07 -27.77
N LYS A 48 3.10 -0.80 -26.67
CA LYS A 48 1.75 -1.15 -26.18
C LYS A 48 0.98 0.08 -25.69
N ALA A 49 1.64 1.00 -24.98
CA ALA A 49 1.04 2.27 -24.54
C ALA A 49 0.53 3.09 -25.75
N LYS A 50 1.34 3.23 -26.80
CA LYS A 50 0.93 3.92 -28.04
C LYS A 50 -0.27 3.24 -28.73
N LYS A 51 -0.33 1.91 -28.74
CA LYS A 51 -1.49 1.16 -29.28
C LYS A 51 -2.75 1.39 -28.45
N GLY A 52 -2.62 1.43 -27.12
CA GLY A 52 -3.71 1.74 -26.21
C GLY A 52 -4.23 3.16 -26.43
N TRP A 53 -3.34 4.14 -26.56
CA TRP A 53 -3.72 5.52 -26.88
C TRP A 53 -4.47 5.63 -28.21
N ALA A 54 -3.96 4.98 -29.26
CA ALA A 54 -4.65 4.97 -30.55
C ALA A 54 -6.05 4.31 -30.48
N PHE A 55 -6.27 3.37 -29.57
CA PHE A 55 -7.61 2.84 -29.30
C PHE A 55 -8.50 3.89 -28.62
N LEU A 56 -7.99 4.59 -27.61
CA LEU A 56 -8.71 5.65 -26.89
C LEU A 56 -9.18 6.74 -27.86
N ASP A 57 -8.27 7.24 -28.72
CA ASP A 57 -8.59 8.25 -29.73
C ASP A 57 -9.72 7.79 -30.66
N ARG A 58 -9.65 6.55 -31.16
CA ARG A 58 -10.70 6.00 -32.04
C ARG A 58 -12.03 5.79 -31.33
N ALA A 59 -11.99 5.35 -30.06
CA ALA A 59 -13.19 5.15 -29.27
C ALA A 59 -13.90 6.49 -29.02
N ILE A 60 -13.17 7.50 -28.58
CA ILE A 60 -13.69 8.86 -28.33
C ILE A 60 -14.17 9.50 -29.63
N ALA A 61 -13.43 9.36 -30.74
CA ALA A 61 -13.85 9.89 -32.03
C ALA A 61 -15.15 9.26 -32.54
N LYS A 62 -15.38 7.97 -32.27
CA LYS A 62 -16.57 7.24 -32.73
C LYS A 62 -17.79 7.48 -31.84
N PHE A 63 -17.60 7.51 -30.53
CA PHE A 63 -18.71 7.48 -29.57
C PHE A 63 -18.85 8.77 -28.74
N GLY A 64 -17.96 9.75 -28.92
CA GLY A 64 -17.86 10.91 -28.04
C GLY A 64 -17.15 10.57 -26.72
N ASN A 65 -16.85 11.59 -25.90
CA ASN A 65 -16.17 11.39 -24.61
C ASN A 65 -17.03 10.53 -23.67
N GLU A 66 -18.25 10.99 -23.39
CA GLU A 66 -19.20 10.27 -22.53
C GLU A 66 -19.61 8.91 -23.10
N GLY A 67 -19.92 8.85 -24.41
CA GLY A 67 -20.37 7.60 -25.04
C GLY A 67 -19.29 6.52 -25.18
N ALA A 68 -18.01 6.88 -25.07
CA ALA A 68 -16.90 5.92 -25.06
C ALA A 68 -16.61 5.34 -23.67
N TYR A 69 -17.23 5.89 -22.61
CA TYR A 69 -17.08 5.38 -21.25
C TYR A 69 -18.24 4.48 -20.86
N GLN A 70 -17.91 3.43 -20.11
CA GLN A 70 -18.91 2.60 -19.44
C GLN A 70 -18.37 2.17 -18.09
N ARG A 71 -19.08 2.57 -17.03
CA ARG A 71 -18.85 2.06 -15.68
C ARG A 71 -19.23 0.58 -15.65
N ILE A 72 -18.27 -0.27 -15.31
CA ILE A 72 -18.48 -1.72 -15.14
C ILE A 72 -18.54 -2.08 -13.66
N THR A 73 -17.72 -1.44 -12.83
CA THR A 73 -17.64 -1.70 -11.38
C THR A 73 -17.62 -0.37 -10.61
N HIS A 74 -17.43 -0.39 -9.30
CA HIS A 74 -17.26 0.82 -8.49
C HIS A 74 -15.85 1.43 -8.53
N TYR A 75 -14.87 0.77 -9.15
CA TYR A 75 -13.49 1.28 -9.23
C TYR A 75 -13.29 2.22 -10.44
N GLY A 76 -12.64 3.37 -10.22
CA GLY A 76 -12.20 4.27 -11.29
C GLY A 76 -13.35 5.00 -12.01
N ASP A 77 -14.27 5.58 -11.25
CA ASP A 77 -15.43 6.33 -11.77
C ASP A 77 -15.68 7.64 -11.00
N ASP A 78 -14.73 8.08 -10.16
CA ASP A 78 -14.88 9.35 -9.42
C ASP A 78 -14.85 10.57 -10.39
N PHE A 79 -14.19 10.44 -11.55
CA PHE A 79 -14.11 11.45 -12.62
C PHE A 79 -14.36 10.85 -14.02
N MET A 80 -15.24 9.84 -14.11
CA MET A 80 -15.50 9.08 -15.34
C MET A 80 -14.22 8.38 -15.85
N HIS A 81 -13.56 8.93 -16.86
CA HIS A 81 -12.25 8.48 -17.36
C HIS A 81 -11.27 9.63 -17.60
N ASP A 82 -11.66 10.85 -17.24
CA ASP A 82 -10.96 12.07 -17.64
C ASP A 82 -9.61 12.19 -16.92
N ASP A 83 -9.54 11.70 -15.69
CA ASP A 83 -8.33 11.68 -14.88
C ASP A 83 -7.33 10.60 -15.35
N GLU A 84 -7.79 9.40 -15.74
CA GLU A 84 -6.91 8.44 -16.40
C GLU A 84 -6.43 8.90 -17.77
N LEU A 85 -7.28 9.57 -18.56
CA LEU A 85 -6.87 10.16 -19.85
C LEU A 85 -5.80 11.24 -19.66
N ALA A 86 -5.95 12.08 -18.64
CA ALA A 86 -4.94 13.07 -18.28
C ALA A 86 -3.62 12.41 -17.84
N TRP A 87 -3.69 11.36 -17.02
CA TRP A 87 -2.50 10.60 -16.62
C TRP A 87 -1.80 9.93 -17.80
N ALA A 88 -2.55 9.32 -18.71
CA ALA A 88 -2.03 8.71 -19.93
C ALA A 88 -1.35 9.73 -20.85
N ALA A 89 -1.98 10.90 -21.06
CA ALA A 89 -1.39 11.99 -21.84
C ALA A 89 -0.07 12.48 -21.22
N CYS A 90 -0.05 12.65 -19.89
CA CYS A 90 1.16 13.02 -19.17
C CYS A 90 2.28 12.00 -19.37
N GLU A 91 2.04 10.72 -19.08
CA GLU A 91 3.10 9.72 -19.16
C GLU A 91 3.59 9.46 -20.60
N LEU A 92 2.71 9.55 -21.59
CA LEU A 92 3.12 9.47 -23.00
C LEU A 92 3.97 10.67 -23.41
N TYR A 93 3.61 11.88 -22.99
CA TYR A 93 4.44 13.05 -23.20
C TYR A 93 5.82 12.87 -22.56
N LEU A 94 5.86 12.47 -21.29
CA LEU A 94 7.12 12.23 -20.58
C LEU A 94 7.96 11.12 -21.23
N ALA A 95 7.33 10.09 -21.80
CA ALA A 95 8.02 8.97 -22.44
C ALA A 95 8.56 9.29 -23.84
N THR A 96 7.90 10.20 -24.58
CA THR A 96 8.14 10.40 -26.02
C THR A 96 8.61 11.79 -26.39
N GLY A 97 8.23 12.82 -25.62
CA GLY A 97 8.39 14.22 -25.99
C GLY A 97 7.47 14.69 -27.12
N ASP A 98 6.44 13.91 -27.47
CA ASP A 98 5.47 14.30 -28.50
C ASP A 98 4.52 15.37 -27.95
N GLU A 99 4.59 16.57 -28.53
CA GLU A 99 3.82 17.74 -28.09
C GLU A 99 2.30 17.59 -28.26
N SER A 100 1.82 16.63 -29.06
CA SER A 100 0.38 16.35 -29.15
C SER A 100 -0.19 15.85 -27.83
N PHE A 101 0.54 14.97 -27.13
CA PHE A 101 0.16 14.50 -25.79
C PHE A 101 0.28 15.63 -24.76
N HIS A 102 1.29 16.48 -24.89
CA HIS A 102 1.45 17.64 -24.00
C HIS A 102 0.26 18.59 -24.13
N LYS A 103 -0.11 18.96 -25.35
CA LYS A 103 -1.28 19.81 -25.62
C LYS A 103 -2.57 19.19 -25.08
N LYS A 104 -2.74 17.87 -25.24
CA LYS A 104 -3.88 17.15 -24.65
C LYS A 104 -3.86 17.29 -23.12
N LEU A 105 -2.73 17.03 -22.46
CA LEU A 105 -2.58 17.21 -21.01
C LEU A 105 -2.95 18.62 -20.54
N LEU A 106 -2.35 19.64 -21.16
CA LEU A 106 -2.54 21.05 -20.77
C LEU A 106 -3.99 21.53 -20.97
N THR A 107 -4.78 20.85 -21.80
CA THR A 107 -6.20 21.17 -22.01
C THR A 107 -7.14 20.25 -21.22
N SER A 108 -6.65 19.17 -20.62
CA SER A 108 -7.46 18.23 -19.84
C SER A 108 -7.84 18.77 -18.47
N PHE A 109 -6.94 19.48 -17.79
CA PHE A 109 -7.19 20.03 -16.46
C PHE A 109 -6.22 21.16 -16.09
N GLN A 110 -6.58 21.91 -15.05
CA GLN A 110 -5.70 22.88 -14.39
C GLN A 110 -5.30 22.34 -13.00
N PRO A 111 -4.00 22.18 -12.69
CA PRO A 111 -3.59 21.81 -11.34
C PRO A 111 -4.10 22.83 -10.33
N GLY A 112 -4.76 22.34 -9.28
CA GLY A 112 -5.33 23.15 -8.22
C GLY A 112 -6.78 23.59 -8.41
N ASP A 113 -7.41 23.20 -9.52
CA ASP A 113 -8.86 23.27 -9.64
C ASP A 113 -9.55 22.37 -8.59
N GLU A 114 -10.58 22.88 -7.92
CA GLU A 114 -11.32 22.12 -6.92
C GLU A 114 -12.14 20.98 -7.53
N ARG A 115 -12.49 21.08 -8.81
CA ARG A 115 -13.28 20.07 -9.55
C ARG A 115 -12.55 18.76 -9.73
N ILE A 116 -11.21 18.77 -9.66
CA ILE A 116 -10.37 17.56 -9.76
C ILE A 116 -9.99 16.99 -8.38
N ARG A 117 -10.57 17.53 -7.29
CA ARG A 117 -10.37 17.02 -5.92
C ARG A 117 -11.55 16.15 -5.51
N ARG A 118 -11.27 14.99 -4.92
CA ARG A 118 -12.34 14.15 -4.40
C ARG A 118 -13.01 14.83 -3.22
N TRP A 119 -14.34 14.87 -3.24
CA TRP A 119 -15.18 15.56 -2.25
C TRP A 119 -14.84 17.06 -2.07
N GLY A 120 -14.18 17.68 -3.05
CA GLY A 120 -13.78 19.10 -3.04
C GLY A 120 -12.53 19.43 -2.21
N TRP A 121 -12.08 18.54 -1.33
CA TRP A 121 -10.93 18.79 -0.44
C TRP A 121 -9.75 17.85 -0.66
N TRP A 122 -9.98 16.61 -1.10
CA TRP A 122 -8.90 15.62 -1.21
C TRP A 122 -8.10 15.82 -2.51
N ARG A 123 -6.92 16.41 -2.34
CA ARG A 123 -5.94 16.67 -3.41
C ARG A 123 -5.27 15.41 -3.91
N LEU A 124 -4.69 15.53 -5.12
CA LEU A 124 -3.87 14.50 -5.75
C LEU A 124 -4.51 13.09 -5.76
N TYR A 125 -5.82 13.06 -5.92
CA TYR A 125 -6.62 11.85 -5.98
C TYR A 125 -6.56 11.23 -7.39
N GLU A 126 -6.54 9.89 -7.45
CA GLU A 126 -6.51 9.06 -8.68
C GLU A 126 -5.63 9.59 -9.82
N GLY A 127 -6.11 9.53 -11.07
CA GLY A 127 -5.33 9.81 -12.28
C GLY A 127 -4.75 11.22 -12.32
N TYR A 128 -5.53 12.23 -11.91
CA TYR A 128 -5.05 13.61 -11.84
C TYR A 128 -3.88 13.75 -10.88
N GLY A 129 -3.97 13.14 -9.69
CA GLY A 129 -2.87 13.14 -8.75
C GLY A 129 -1.62 12.43 -9.27
N ARG A 130 -1.78 11.36 -10.06
CA ARG A 130 -0.64 10.67 -10.69
C ARG A 130 0.00 11.56 -11.77
N ALA A 131 -0.80 12.19 -12.62
CA ALA A 131 -0.35 13.13 -13.64
C ALA A 131 0.44 14.31 -13.03
N ILE A 132 -0.12 14.94 -11.99
CA ILE A 132 0.50 16.07 -11.28
C ILE A 132 1.87 15.67 -10.71
N ARG A 133 1.93 14.56 -9.95
CA ARG A 133 3.18 14.08 -9.34
C ARG A 133 4.23 13.74 -10.40
N SER A 134 3.83 13.06 -11.48
CA SER A 134 4.74 12.68 -12.56
C SER A 134 5.28 13.88 -13.34
N TYR A 135 4.45 14.89 -13.61
CA TYR A 135 4.87 16.10 -14.30
C TYR A 135 5.82 16.93 -13.43
N ALA A 136 5.49 17.16 -12.16
CA ALA A 136 6.32 17.90 -11.21
C ALA A 136 7.71 17.26 -11.03
N LEU A 137 7.77 15.93 -10.99
CA LEU A 137 9.02 15.18 -10.81
C LEU A 137 9.69 14.78 -12.13
N ALA A 138 9.21 15.24 -13.29
CA ALA A 138 9.69 14.80 -14.60
C ALA A 138 11.18 15.11 -14.83
N ALA A 139 11.61 16.33 -14.47
CA ALA A 139 13.00 16.74 -14.57
C ALA A 139 13.89 15.95 -13.61
N LYS A 140 13.49 15.86 -12.34
CA LYS A 140 14.26 15.20 -11.28
C LYS A 140 14.39 13.69 -11.46
N SER A 141 13.37 13.06 -12.04
CA SER A 141 13.39 11.64 -12.39
C SER A 141 14.15 11.34 -13.71
N GLY A 142 14.65 12.37 -14.40
CA GLY A 142 15.38 12.24 -15.65
C GLY A 142 14.52 11.79 -16.84
N LYS A 143 13.19 11.91 -16.75
CA LYS A 143 12.27 11.57 -17.83
C LYS A 143 12.24 12.66 -18.92
N ARG A 144 12.37 13.92 -18.51
CA ARG A 144 12.42 15.11 -19.38
C ARG A 144 13.43 16.12 -18.83
N ARG A 145 13.84 17.10 -19.64
CA ARG A 145 14.64 18.23 -19.17
C ARG A 145 13.70 19.39 -18.80
N LEU A 146 14.14 20.26 -17.89
CA LEU A 146 13.32 21.34 -17.35
C LEU A 146 12.79 22.27 -18.44
N GLU A 147 13.61 22.61 -19.43
CA GLU A 147 13.26 23.48 -20.55
C GLU A 147 12.23 22.88 -21.53
N GLN A 148 11.93 21.58 -21.38
CA GLN A 148 10.91 20.91 -22.18
C GLN A 148 9.53 21.01 -21.52
N LEU A 149 9.46 21.30 -20.23
CA LEU A 149 8.21 21.40 -19.48
C LEU A 149 7.61 22.82 -19.61
N ASP A 150 6.29 22.91 -19.61
CA ASP A 150 5.60 24.18 -19.50
C ASP A 150 5.83 24.76 -18.08
N PRO A 151 6.44 25.94 -17.94
CA PRO A 151 6.85 26.45 -16.64
C PRO A 151 5.67 26.85 -15.76
N THR A 152 4.51 27.18 -16.33
CA THR A 152 3.31 27.56 -15.56
C THR A 152 2.62 26.32 -15.02
N PHE A 153 2.44 25.31 -15.87
CA PHE A 153 1.87 24.02 -15.49
C PHE A 153 2.76 23.30 -14.49
N LEU A 154 4.10 23.33 -14.68
CA LEU A 154 5.07 22.78 -13.75
C LEU A 154 4.91 23.37 -12.35
N ARG A 155 4.95 24.70 -12.22
CA ARG A 155 4.78 25.39 -10.93
C ARG A 155 3.43 25.08 -10.28
N ALA A 156 2.37 24.97 -11.07
CA ALA A 156 1.05 24.61 -10.56
C ALA A 156 1.02 23.17 -10.02
N CYS A 157 1.67 22.22 -10.70
CA CYS A 157 1.82 20.84 -10.24
C CYS A 157 2.65 20.75 -8.94
N GLU A 158 3.78 21.45 -8.86
CA GLU A 158 4.62 21.52 -7.66
C GLU A 158 3.85 22.15 -6.48
N GLY A 159 3.11 23.23 -6.73
CA GLY A 159 2.27 23.89 -5.74
C GLY A 159 1.20 22.96 -5.17
N GLU A 160 0.52 22.18 -6.01
CA GLU A 160 -0.47 21.19 -5.54
C GLU A 160 0.16 20.05 -4.73
N MET A 161 1.39 19.63 -5.06
CA MET A 161 2.13 18.66 -4.26
C MET A 161 2.45 19.20 -2.86
N VAL A 162 2.91 20.45 -2.77
CA VAL A 162 3.16 21.11 -1.48
C VAL A 162 1.86 21.26 -0.69
N ALA A 163 0.78 21.72 -1.33
CA ALA A 163 -0.51 21.89 -0.66
C ALA A 163 -1.08 20.57 -0.11
N ALA A 164 -0.95 19.47 -0.85
CA ALA A 164 -1.36 18.14 -0.37
C ALA A 164 -0.51 17.68 0.82
N ALA A 165 0.82 17.90 0.78
CA ALA A 165 1.69 17.60 1.91
C ALA A 165 1.35 18.45 3.15
N ASP A 166 1.04 19.72 2.97
CA ASP A 166 0.62 20.61 4.06
C ASP A 166 -0.73 20.17 4.67
N ASP A 167 -1.65 19.65 3.86
CA ASP A 167 -2.90 19.04 4.35
C ASP A 167 -2.58 17.83 5.27
N GLN A 168 -1.69 16.93 4.84
CA GLN A 168 -1.26 15.78 5.65
C GLN A 168 -0.52 16.19 6.93
N LEU A 169 0.36 17.18 6.85
CA LEU A 169 1.11 17.72 7.98
C LEU A 169 0.16 18.32 9.01
N ARG A 170 -0.81 19.14 8.56
CA ARG A 170 -1.84 19.72 9.41
C ARG A 170 -2.63 18.63 10.13
N TRP A 171 -3.09 17.60 9.43
CA TRP A 171 -3.86 16.51 10.06
C TRP A 171 -3.03 15.69 11.04
N SER A 172 -1.73 15.50 10.76
CA SER A 172 -0.79 14.85 11.68
C SER A 172 -0.65 15.67 12.97
N GLN A 173 -0.44 16.99 12.87
CA GLN A 173 -0.32 17.90 14.02
C GLN A 173 -1.61 18.03 14.84
N GLN A 174 -2.77 17.77 14.23
CA GLN A 174 -4.08 17.72 14.88
C GLN A 174 -4.41 16.34 15.49
N SER A 175 -3.45 15.42 15.52
CA SER A 175 -3.60 14.06 16.03
C SER A 175 -2.67 13.84 17.22
N ALA A 176 -3.20 13.40 18.35
CA ALA A 176 -2.38 13.07 19.53
C ALA A 176 -1.37 11.93 19.28
N TYR A 177 -1.61 11.12 18.25
CA TYR A 177 -0.72 10.03 17.82
C TYR A 177 -0.08 10.31 16.45
N GLY A 178 -0.22 11.53 15.92
CA GLY A 178 0.47 11.98 14.72
C GLY A 178 0.06 11.33 13.38
N THR A 179 -0.91 10.42 13.35
CA THR A 179 -1.48 9.94 12.08
C THR A 179 -2.24 11.06 11.35
N SER A 180 -2.05 11.15 10.03
CA SER A 180 -2.63 12.17 9.13
C SER A 180 -4.11 11.91 8.79
N PHE A 181 -4.90 11.53 9.79
CA PHE A 181 -6.32 11.23 9.57
C PHE A 181 -7.10 12.53 9.30
N PRO A 182 -7.81 12.67 8.16
CA PRO A 182 -8.41 13.94 7.77
C PRO A 182 -9.49 14.44 8.72
N ALA A 183 -9.47 15.74 9.03
CA ALA A 183 -10.49 16.39 9.86
C ALA A 183 -11.89 16.30 9.23
N GLU A 184 -11.94 16.35 7.91
CA GLU A 184 -13.14 16.26 7.06
C GLU A 184 -13.83 14.91 7.16
N THR A 185 -13.07 13.84 7.47
CA THR A 185 -13.59 12.50 7.76
C THR A 185 -13.91 12.35 9.25
N LYS A 186 -13.04 12.86 10.14
CA LYS A 186 -13.25 12.85 11.60
C LYS A 186 -14.59 13.46 12.02
N ARG A 187 -15.00 14.58 11.40
CA ARG A 187 -16.25 15.29 11.76
C ARG A 187 -17.51 14.43 11.63
N PHE A 188 -17.48 13.43 10.74
CA PHE A 188 -18.58 12.48 10.56
C PHE A 188 -18.31 11.13 11.22
N ARG A 189 -17.19 11.00 11.94
CA ARG A 189 -16.73 9.75 12.56
C ARG A 189 -16.69 8.59 11.56
N GLY A 190 -16.34 8.93 10.31
CA GLY A 190 -16.07 7.96 9.28
C GLY A 190 -14.76 7.22 9.55
N GLY A 191 -14.41 6.33 8.64
CA GLY A 191 -13.22 5.49 8.72
C GLY A 191 -13.40 4.28 7.82
N GLY A 192 -12.33 3.54 7.62
CA GLY A 192 -12.26 2.43 6.68
C GLY A 192 -11.33 2.74 5.51
N TRP A 193 -10.59 1.73 5.07
CA TRP A 193 -9.57 1.79 4.02
C TRP A 193 -8.58 2.95 4.21
N TYR A 194 -8.28 3.29 5.48
CA TYR A 194 -7.31 4.31 5.85
C TYR A 194 -6.02 3.66 6.35
N PHE A 195 -4.89 4.04 5.78
CA PHE A 195 -3.56 3.55 6.14
C PHE A 195 -2.65 4.75 6.33
N SER A 196 -2.00 4.85 7.49
CA SER A 196 -1.23 6.04 7.87
C SER A 196 -0.04 6.25 6.92
N LEU A 197 0.67 5.19 6.56
CA LEU A 197 1.86 5.29 5.71
C LEU A 197 1.52 5.54 4.23
N ASP A 198 0.34 5.11 3.77
CA ASP A 198 -0.23 5.50 2.48
C ASP A 198 -0.52 7.01 2.46
N GLN A 199 -1.16 7.54 3.48
CA GLN A 199 -1.48 8.98 3.55
C GLN A 199 -0.23 9.85 3.66
N ALA A 200 0.81 9.34 4.31
CA ALA A 200 2.12 9.99 4.35
C ALA A 200 2.85 10.02 2.98
N PHE A 201 2.33 9.35 1.94
CA PHE A 201 2.93 9.39 0.61
C PHE A 201 3.03 10.80 0.02
N ASP A 202 2.05 11.67 0.27
CA ASP A 202 2.09 13.03 -0.24
C ASP A 202 3.21 13.87 0.40
N LEU A 203 3.48 13.64 1.70
CA LEU A 203 4.62 14.25 2.40
C LEU A 203 5.94 13.80 1.77
N ALA A 204 6.09 12.50 1.49
CA ALA A 204 7.30 11.95 0.88
C ALA A 204 7.48 12.44 -0.58
N ALA A 205 6.39 12.49 -1.35
CA ALA A 205 6.40 12.98 -2.72
C ALA A 205 6.77 14.46 -2.79
N ALA A 206 6.17 15.31 -1.94
CA ALA A 206 6.53 16.73 -1.88
C ALA A 206 7.96 16.95 -1.36
N SER A 207 8.47 16.08 -0.48
CA SER A 207 9.86 16.13 -0.02
C SER A 207 10.87 15.83 -1.13
N ALA A 208 10.44 15.21 -2.23
CA ALA A 208 11.26 15.02 -3.41
C ALA A 208 11.37 16.29 -4.27
N LEU A 209 10.59 17.35 -4.05
CA LEU A 209 10.76 18.64 -4.74
C LEU A 209 12.01 19.38 -4.25
N ASP A 210 12.42 20.40 -5.01
CA ASP A 210 13.43 21.35 -4.55
C ASP A 210 12.74 22.43 -3.73
N HIS A 211 13.24 22.65 -2.51
CA HIS A 211 12.68 23.61 -1.55
C HIS A 211 13.66 24.73 -1.27
N PRO A 212 13.19 25.96 -1.04
CA PRO A 212 14.04 27.06 -0.58
C PRO A 212 14.78 26.68 0.71
N VAL A 213 16.05 27.08 0.82
CA VAL A 213 16.87 26.82 2.02
C VAL A 213 16.24 27.49 3.25
N MET A 214 15.76 28.72 3.09
CA MET A 214 14.98 29.42 4.10
C MET A 214 13.54 28.91 4.05
N ASN A 215 13.06 28.30 5.13
CA ASN A 215 11.73 27.68 5.25
C ASN A 215 11.56 26.33 4.53
N ASP A 216 12.61 25.53 4.46
CA ASP A 216 12.52 24.14 3.99
C ASP A 216 11.50 23.33 4.85
N PRO A 217 10.40 22.81 4.26
CA PRO A 217 9.38 22.09 5.01
C PRO A 217 9.76 20.63 5.28
N ARG A 218 10.79 20.09 4.62
CA ARG A 218 11.17 18.67 4.68
C ARG A 218 11.42 18.13 6.10
N PRO A 219 12.01 18.89 7.05
CA PRO A 219 12.12 18.42 8.43
C PRO A 219 10.76 18.14 9.07
N LYS A 220 9.78 19.04 8.88
CA LYS A 220 8.41 18.87 9.40
C LYS A 220 7.67 17.74 8.69
N TYR A 221 7.87 17.61 7.38
CA TYR A 221 7.32 16.48 6.63
C TYR A 221 7.89 15.15 7.12
N THR A 222 9.19 15.08 7.38
CA THR A 222 9.85 13.87 7.89
C THR A 222 9.32 13.48 9.27
N GLU A 223 9.12 14.45 10.17
CA GLU A 223 8.49 14.23 11.47
C GLU A 223 7.06 13.65 11.32
N ALA A 224 6.23 14.23 10.45
CA ALA A 224 4.88 13.74 10.20
C ALA A 224 4.87 12.34 9.53
N ILE A 225 5.80 12.05 8.62
CA ILE A 225 5.94 10.70 8.03
C ILE A 225 6.31 9.69 9.12
N LEU A 226 7.27 10.01 9.99
CA LEU A 226 7.66 9.14 11.11
C LEU A 226 6.50 8.93 12.09
N ALA A 227 5.69 9.96 12.36
CA ALA A 227 4.54 9.84 13.23
C ALA A 227 3.45 8.91 12.64
N ASN A 228 3.19 9.01 11.33
CA ASN A 228 2.32 8.07 10.62
C ASN A 228 2.86 6.63 10.63
N LEU A 229 4.15 6.45 10.36
CA LEU A 229 4.82 5.15 10.45
C LEU A 229 4.71 4.56 11.85
N ASN A 230 4.92 5.38 12.89
CA ASN A 230 4.81 4.96 14.28
C ASN A 230 3.38 4.55 14.64
N PHE A 231 2.36 5.28 14.17
CA PHE A 231 0.96 4.89 14.35
C PHE A 231 0.69 3.50 13.78
N GLU A 232 1.10 3.26 12.52
CA GLU A 232 0.97 1.96 11.85
C GLU A 232 1.83 0.87 12.54
N GLY A 233 2.98 1.26 13.11
CA GLY A 233 3.91 0.40 13.82
C GLY A 233 3.51 0.01 15.24
N GLY A 234 2.46 0.60 15.82
CA GLY A 234 1.97 0.27 17.17
C GLY A 234 1.84 1.43 18.15
N CYS A 235 2.29 2.64 17.81
CA CYS A 235 2.12 3.84 18.63
C CYS A 235 0.71 4.43 18.42
N ASN A 236 -0.30 3.69 18.83
CA ASN A 236 -1.73 4.04 18.74
C ASN A 236 -2.45 3.61 20.02
N PRO A 237 -3.68 4.09 20.29
CA PRO A 237 -4.39 3.83 21.55
C PRO A 237 -4.58 2.35 21.90
N VAL A 238 -4.68 1.49 20.88
CA VAL A 238 -4.96 0.06 21.05
C VAL A 238 -3.69 -0.81 21.07
N ASN A 239 -2.51 -0.18 20.93
CA ASN A 239 -1.18 -0.79 20.95
C ASN A 239 -1.05 -1.98 19.96
N VAL A 240 -1.54 -1.79 18.72
CA VAL A 240 -1.55 -2.82 17.66
C VAL A 240 -0.66 -2.40 16.50
N CYS A 241 0.16 -3.32 15.99
CA CYS A 241 0.82 -3.11 14.72
C CYS A 241 -0.14 -3.42 13.57
N TYR A 242 -0.29 -2.47 12.67
CA TYR A 242 -1.13 -2.56 11.48
C TYR A 242 -0.38 -3.07 10.24
N LEU A 243 0.73 -3.78 10.43
CA LEU A 243 1.47 -4.46 9.37
C LEU A 243 1.68 -5.92 9.77
N THR A 244 1.10 -6.85 9.01
CA THR A 244 1.17 -8.28 9.33
C THR A 244 2.62 -8.76 9.41
N GLY A 245 2.90 -9.70 10.32
CA GLY A 245 4.26 -10.20 10.57
C GLY A 245 5.14 -9.27 11.42
N LEU A 246 4.69 -8.06 11.77
CA LEU A 246 5.40 -7.14 12.67
C LEU A 246 4.65 -6.96 14.01
N GLY A 247 5.36 -6.40 14.99
CA GLY A 247 4.81 -6.10 16.31
C GLY A 247 4.77 -7.30 17.26
N TRP A 248 4.41 -7.01 18.52
CA TRP A 248 4.20 -8.01 19.58
C TRP A 248 2.73 -8.44 19.66
N LYS A 249 1.80 -7.48 19.54
CA LYS A 249 0.36 -7.73 19.33
C LYS A 249 0.11 -7.82 17.83
N ARG A 250 0.27 -9.02 17.28
CA ARG A 250 0.07 -9.32 15.85
C ARG A 250 -1.40 -9.55 15.55
N GLN A 251 -1.87 -9.00 14.44
CA GLN A 251 -3.18 -9.32 13.89
C GLN A 251 -3.14 -10.73 13.30
N ARG A 252 -4.21 -11.47 13.53
CA ARG A 252 -4.41 -12.86 13.11
C ARG A 252 -5.48 -12.93 12.04
N GLU A 253 -6.58 -12.24 12.29
CA GLU A 253 -7.78 -12.33 11.49
C GLU A 253 -7.89 -11.10 10.59
N ILE A 254 -7.63 -11.32 9.30
CA ILE A 254 -7.62 -10.28 8.27
C ILE A 254 -8.53 -10.66 7.11
N VAL A 255 -8.95 -9.65 6.35
CA VAL A 255 -9.63 -9.85 5.07
C VAL A 255 -8.62 -10.32 4.02
N HIS A 256 -8.38 -11.63 3.98
CA HIS A 256 -7.50 -12.28 3.02
C HIS A 256 -7.92 -13.73 2.84
N GLN A 257 -8.53 -14.07 1.69
CA GLN A 257 -9.14 -15.37 1.46
C GLN A 257 -8.13 -16.52 1.57
N TYR A 258 -6.87 -16.32 1.15
CA TYR A 258 -5.87 -17.37 1.35
C TYR A 258 -5.46 -17.55 2.81
N ALA A 259 -5.48 -16.49 3.64
CA ALA A 259 -5.12 -16.61 5.05
C ALA A 259 -6.23 -17.33 5.82
N GLN A 260 -7.50 -17.03 5.49
CA GLN A 260 -8.68 -17.71 6.00
C GLN A 260 -8.73 -19.21 5.70
N ASN A 261 -8.01 -19.65 4.66
CA ASN A 261 -7.97 -21.06 4.23
C ASN A 261 -6.57 -21.67 4.38
N ASP A 262 -5.67 -21.02 5.14
CA ASP A 262 -4.35 -21.56 5.45
C ASP A 262 -4.40 -22.38 6.75
N ARG A 263 -3.42 -23.27 6.93
CA ARG A 263 -3.21 -24.02 8.19
C ARG A 263 -2.57 -23.16 9.29
N ARG A 264 -1.98 -22.02 8.91
CA ARG A 264 -1.32 -21.05 9.80
C ARG A 264 -2.34 -20.22 10.55
N ILE A 265 -1.95 -19.75 11.74
CA ILE A 265 -2.75 -18.82 12.54
C ILE A 265 -2.38 -17.38 12.19
N LEU A 266 -1.11 -17.11 11.87
CA LEU A 266 -0.69 -15.79 11.43
C LEU A 266 -0.88 -15.64 9.92
N PRO A 267 -1.37 -14.47 9.46
CA PRO A 267 -1.46 -14.19 8.03
C PRO A 267 -0.07 -13.97 7.41
N PRO A 268 0.04 -14.01 6.07
CA PRO A 268 1.27 -13.66 5.38
C PRO A 268 1.79 -12.29 5.82
N GLY A 269 3.11 -12.18 6.05
CA GLY A 269 3.74 -10.94 6.51
C GLY A 269 3.86 -9.87 5.43
N GLY A 270 3.86 -8.60 5.83
CA GLY A 270 4.06 -7.45 4.95
C GLY A 270 2.78 -6.86 4.33
N ILE A 271 1.61 -7.27 4.84
CA ILE A 271 0.30 -6.75 4.42
C ILE A 271 -0.11 -5.63 5.39
N PRO A 272 -0.25 -4.37 4.93
CA PRO A 272 -0.77 -3.29 5.75
C PRO A 272 -2.27 -3.48 5.96
N ILE A 273 -2.76 -3.21 7.18
CA ILE A 273 -4.16 -3.36 7.57
C ILE A 273 -4.75 -1.99 7.89
N GLY A 274 -6.04 -1.78 7.60
CA GLY A 274 -6.71 -0.51 7.85
C GLY A 274 -6.52 -0.07 9.30
N ASN A 275 -5.96 1.12 9.48
CA ASN A 275 -5.54 1.67 10.77
C ASN A 275 -6.72 2.24 11.57
N LEU A 276 -7.74 2.75 10.87
CA LEU A 276 -8.91 3.40 11.45
C LEU A 276 -10.16 2.94 10.73
N GLN A 277 -11.19 2.58 11.51
CA GLN A 277 -12.46 2.05 11.03
C GLN A 277 -13.62 2.74 11.73
N SER A 278 -14.77 2.80 11.06
CA SER A 278 -15.99 3.38 11.65
C SER A 278 -16.56 2.51 12.78
N GLY A 279 -16.15 1.24 12.87
CA GLY A 279 -16.63 0.29 13.87
C GLY A 279 -16.97 -1.06 13.22
N PHE A 280 -17.83 -1.82 13.90
CA PHE A 280 -18.30 -3.14 13.46
C PHE A 280 -19.79 -3.11 13.10
N GLY A 281 -20.20 -2.11 12.31
CA GLY A 281 -21.61 -1.87 12.00
C GLY A 281 -22.28 -3.05 11.29
N TRP A 282 -21.64 -3.62 10.27
CA TRP A 282 -22.10 -4.84 9.61
C TRP A 282 -20.91 -5.69 9.17
N LEU A 283 -20.87 -6.96 9.60
CA LEU A 283 -19.91 -7.97 9.18
C LEU A 283 -20.66 -9.17 8.59
N ASP A 284 -20.14 -9.84 7.56
CA ASP A 284 -20.91 -10.89 6.87
C ASP A 284 -21.36 -12.04 7.78
N PHE A 285 -20.48 -12.48 8.69
CA PHE A 285 -20.80 -13.56 9.64
C PHE A 285 -21.57 -13.08 10.87
N TYR A 286 -21.19 -11.93 11.43
CA TYR A 286 -21.72 -11.44 12.72
C TYR A 286 -22.84 -10.40 12.58
N LYS A 287 -23.13 -9.95 11.36
CA LYS A 287 -24.06 -8.85 11.06
C LYS A 287 -23.74 -7.64 11.96
N GLU A 288 -24.70 -7.18 12.73
CA GLU A 288 -24.55 -6.03 13.64
C GLU A 288 -24.10 -6.43 15.06
N GLU A 289 -23.94 -7.73 15.35
CA GLU A 289 -23.72 -8.22 16.72
C GLU A 289 -22.44 -7.66 17.35
N LEU A 290 -21.32 -7.66 16.62
CA LEU A 290 -20.07 -7.09 17.15
C LEU A 290 -20.17 -5.58 17.36
N GLY A 291 -20.89 -4.87 16.49
CA GLY A 291 -21.17 -3.44 16.67
C GLY A 291 -22.00 -3.17 17.93
N ALA A 292 -22.97 -4.04 18.23
CA ALA A 292 -23.81 -3.95 19.43
C ALA A 292 -23.04 -4.20 20.74
N LEU A 293 -21.85 -4.80 20.68
CA LEU A 293 -20.98 -5.01 21.85
C LEU A 293 -20.14 -3.77 22.21
N SER A 294 -20.10 -2.74 21.35
CA SER A 294 -19.41 -1.48 21.67
C SER A 294 -20.18 -0.68 22.73
N PHE A 295 -19.50 -0.28 23.82
CA PHE A 295 -20.07 0.59 24.84
C PHE A 295 -19.09 1.71 25.23
N PRO A 296 -19.46 3.00 25.09
CA PRO A 296 -20.69 3.50 24.44
C PRO A 296 -20.76 3.08 22.97
N TRP A 297 -21.96 2.98 22.39
CA TRP A 297 -22.10 2.52 21.00
C TRP A 297 -21.40 3.46 20.01
N ASP A 298 -20.75 2.91 18.97
CA ASP A 298 -19.99 3.65 17.96
C ASP A 298 -20.78 4.80 17.30
N GLY A 299 -22.08 4.57 17.08
CA GLY A 299 -23.02 5.50 16.46
C GLY A 299 -23.64 6.54 17.42
N THR A 300 -23.37 6.48 18.73
CA THR A 300 -23.98 7.37 19.73
C THR A 300 -23.67 8.84 19.44
N LYS A 301 -24.67 9.73 19.40
CA LYS A 301 -24.43 11.16 19.08
C LYS A 301 -23.55 11.86 20.11
N GLU A 302 -23.79 11.61 21.38
CA GLU A 302 -23.06 12.20 22.50
C GLU A 302 -22.09 11.17 23.07
N LYS A 303 -20.79 11.51 23.12
CA LYS A 303 -19.74 10.66 23.70
C LYS A 303 -19.75 9.21 23.15
N PRO A 304 -19.65 9.01 21.81
CA PRO A 304 -19.51 7.67 21.23
C PRO A 304 -18.24 6.98 21.73
N TYR A 305 -18.11 5.67 21.47
CA TYR A 305 -16.81 5.02 21.58
C TYR A 305 -15.75 5.82 20.79
N PRO A 306 -14.59 6.13 21.37
CA PRO A 306 -13.61 6.97 20.70
C PRO A 306 -13.12 6.33 19.40
N LEU A 307 -13.06 7.12 18.33
CA LEU A 307 -12.81 6.62 16.99
C LEU A 307 -11.47 5.89 16.85
N TYR A 308 -10.43 6.38 17.52
CA TYR A 308 -9.09 5.79 17.47
C TYR A 308 -8.95 4.51 18.31
N ASP A 309 -9.92 4.22 19.17
CA ASP A 309 -9.96 3.00 19.99
C ASP A 309 -10.77 1.88 19.30
N ARG A 310 -11.46 2.16 18.19
CA ARG A 310 -12.28 1.19 17.45
C ARG A 310 -11.39 0.20 16.73
N TRP A 311 -11.15 -0.94 17.35
CA TRP A 311 -10.35 -2.03 16.79
C TRP A 311 -10.82 -3.40 17.28
N GLY A 312 -10.53 -4.42 16.49
CA GLY A 312 -10.75 -5.82 16.81
C GLY A 312 -10.07 -6.71 15.78
N ASP A 313 -9.58 -7.86 16.23
CA ASP A 313 -8.93 -8.87 15.40
C ASP A 313 -10.03 -9.74 14.75
N SER A 314 -10.61 -9.25 13.65
CA SER A 314 -11.81 -9.82 13.04
C SER A 314 -11.87 -9.53 11.54
N PHE A 315 -12.61 -10.37 10.80
CA PHE A 315 -12.83 -10.20 9.36
C PHE A 315 -13.67 -8.94 9.11
N ASN A 316 -13.02 -7.79 8.99
CA ASN A 316 -13.66 -6.50 8.74
C ASN A 316 -13.22 -5.90 7.41
N LEU A 317 -14.15 -5.84 6.45
CA LEU A 317 -13.91 -5.27 5.12
C LEU A 317 -13.42 -3.82 5.16
N GLN A 318 -13.79 -3.03 6.17
CA GLN A 318 -13.26 -1.67 6.34
C GLN A 318 -11.76 -1.63 6.63
N ALA A 319 -11.16 -2.75 7.03
CA ALA A 319 -9.73 -2.86 7.27
C ALA A 319 -8.98 -3.60 6.14
N GLU A 320 -9.67 -3.97 5.06
CA GLU A 320 -9.10 -4.74 3.96
C GLU A 320 -7.98 -3.97 3.25
N PHE A 321 -6.84 -4.65 3.08
CA PHE A 321 -5.70 -4.14 2.34
C PHE A 321 -6.01 -4.10 0.84
N VAL A 322 -5.46 -3.11 0.14
CA VAL A 322 -5.46 -3.12 -1.33
C VAL A 322 -4.09 -2.69 -1.86
N VAL A 323 -3.77 -3.17 -3.07
CA VAL A 323 -2.43 -3.02 -3.67
C VAL A 323 -2.02 -1.57 -3.88
N VAL A 324 -2.98 -0.65 -4.07
CA VAL A 324 -2.68 0.78 -4.30
C VAL A 324 -2.17 1.45 -3.02
N ASN A 325 -2.86 1.26 -1.88
CA ASN A 325 -2.40 1.80 -0.59
C ASN A 325 -1.08 1.15 -0.18
N GLN A 326 -0.92 -0.16 -0.39
CA GLN A 326 0.33 -0.86 -0.13
C GLN A 326 1.50 -0.32 -0.98
N ALA A 327 1.28 -0.03 -2.26
CA ALA A 327 2.32 0.52 -3.13
C ALA A 327 2.78 1.92 -2.68
N ARG A 328 1.84 2.78 -2.25
CA ARG A 328 2.15 4.11 -1.71
C ARG A 328 2.88 4.02 -0.37
N ALA A 329 2.40 3.17 0.55
CA ALA A 329 3.07 2.91 1.81
C ALA A 329 4.51 2.39 1.60
N LEU A 330 4.72 1.48 0.64
CA LEU A 330 6.04 0.98 0.26
C LEU A 330 6.93 2.11 -0.29
N ALA A 331 6.40 2.98 -1.15
CA ALA A 331 7.15 4.12 -1.67
C ALA A 331 7.58 5.08 -0.56
N THR A 332 6.70 5.38 0.41
CA THR A 332 7.00 6.19 1.59
C THR A 332 8.09 5.54 2.44
N ALA A 333 7.98 4.24 2.73
CA ALA A 333 8.98 3.49 3.49
C ALA A 333 10.34 3.45 2.79
N ALA A 334 10.36 3.24 1.47
CA ALA A 334 11.57 3.25 0.66
C ALA A 334 12.24 4.64 0.65
N TRP A 335 11.44 5.71 0.56
CA TRP A 335 11.95 7.08 0.64
C TRP A 335 12.62 7.35 2.00
N LEU A 336 11.98 6.94 3.10
CA LEU A 336 12.55 7.04 4.45
C LEU A 336 13.86 6.25 4.59
N MET A 337 13.86 4.99 4.14
CA MET A 337 15.05 4.13 4.17
C MET A 337 16.21 4.78 3.40
N ALA A 338 15.92 5.43 2.27
CA ALA A 338 16.90 6.15 1.45
C ALA A 338 17.51 7.38 2.14
N GLN A 339 16.91 7.88 3.23
CA GLN A 339 17.48 8.96 4.05
C GLN A 339 18.52 8.47 5.07
N THR A 340 18.70 7.16 5.20
CA THR A 340 19.62 6.56 6.17
C THR A 340 20.92 6.08 5.50
N PRO A 341 21.99 5.79 6.28
CA PRO A 341 23.18 5.12 5.76
C PRO A 341 22.90 3.76 5.12
N LEU A 342 21.75 3.11 5.41
CA LEU A 342 21.38 1.80 4.87
C LEU A 342 20.99 1.85 3.38
N LYS A 343 20.81 3.03 2.78
CA LYS A 343 20.43 3.17 1.36
C LYS A 343 21.39 2.50 0.37
N GLN A 344 22.65 2.31 0.76
CA GLN A 344 23.67 1.64 -0.04
C GLN A 344 23.95 0.21 0.43
N GLN A 345 23.25 -0.28 1.45
CA GLN A 345 23.45 -1.62 1.98
C GLN A 345 22.93 -2.65 0.96
N PRO A 346 23.78 -3.54 0.45
CA PRO A 346 23.30 -4.65 -0.38
C PRO A 346 22.41 -5.56 0.46
N TRP A 347 21.25 -5.91 -0.09
CA TRP A 347 20.41 -6.94 0.52
C TRP A 347 21.15 -8.28 0.53
N LYS A 348 21.11 -8.98 1.67
CA LYS A 348 21.65 -10.33 1.82
C LYS A 348 20.56 -11.23 2.38
N SER A 349 20.24 -12.29 1.65
CA SER A 349 19.39 -13.38 2.14
C SER A 349 20.26 -14.53 2.67
N ALA A 350 19.68 -15.35 3.53
CA ALA A 350 20.24 -16.63 3.93
C ALA A 350 19.12 -17.67 4.03
N PRO A 351 19.35 -18.92 3.64
CA PRO A 351 18.41 -19.99 3.93
C PRO A 351 18.35 -20.21 5.46
N ALA A 352 17.22 -20.72 5.93
CA ALA A 352 17.12 -21.25 7.28
C ALA A 352 16.44 -22.62 7.27
N THR A 353 16.86 -23.47 8.22
CA THR A 353 16.30 -24.80 8.44
C THR A 353 15.92 -24.96 9.90
N ILE A 354 14.98 -25.86 10.19
CA ILE A 354 14.63 -26.20 11.57
C ILE A 354 15.35 -27.50 11.93
N GLU A 355 16.19 -27.44 12.95
CA GLU A 355 16.79 -28.61 13.56
C GLU A 355 15.98 -29.03 14.78
N ILE A 356 15.77 -30.34 14.93
CA ILE A 356 15.06 -30.90 16.07
C ILE A 356 15.99 -31.82 16.83
N THR A 357 16.22 -31.46 18.08
CA THR A 357 17.00 -32.27 19.01
C THR A 357 16.05 -32.92 20.02
N THR A 358 16.37 -34.15 20.41
CA THR A 358 15.60 -34.88 21.43
C THR A 358 16.38 -34.86 22.74
N SER A 359 15.74 -34.43 23.81
CA SER A 359 16.29 -34.47 25.17
C SER A 359 15.26 -35.10 26.10
N GLY A 360 15.46 -36.39 26.41
CA GLY A 360 14.47 -37.20 27.13
C GLY A 360 13.14 -37.30 26.35
N PRO A 361 11.98 -37.05 27.00
CA PRO A 361 10.68 -37.07 26.32
C PRO A 361 10.40 -35.83 25.45
N SER A 362 11.24 -34.79 25.55
CA SER A 362 11.01 -33.51 24.89
C SER A 362 11.75 -33.43 23.56
N ARG A 363 11.06 -32.92 22.53
CA ARG A 363 11.68 -32.51 21.27
C ARG A 363 11.81 -30.99 21.25
N ILE A 364 12.99 -30.48 20.93
CA ILE A 364 13.29 -29.05 20.90
C ILE A 364 13.62 -28.66 19.47
N ALA A 365 12.80 -27.77 18.89
CA ALA A 365 13.04 -27.18 17.60
C ALA A 365 13.88 -25.89 17.74
N THR A 366 14.90 -25.73 16.89
CA THR A 366 15.76 -24.55 16.83
C THR A 366 15.98 -24.15 15.38
N LEU A 367 15.92 -22.85 15.09
CA LEU A 367 16.15 -22.32 13.74
C LEU A 367 17.66 -22.19 13.48
N LYS A 368 18.13 -22.71 12.36
CA LYS A 368 19.53 -22.68 11.94
C LYS A 368 19.69 -21.89 10.65
N THR A 369 20.65 -20.99 10.61
CA THR A 369 21.02 -20.18 9.45
C THR A 369 22.47 -19.72 9.58
N SER A 370 23.02 -19.12 8.53
CA SER A 370 24.35 -18.50 8.55
C SER A 370 24.37 -17.10 9.17
N LEU A 371 23.21 -16.51 9.44
CA LEU A 371 23.08 -15.20 10.10
C LEU A 371 23.11 -15.33 11.62
N ASP A 372 23.65 -14.31 12.29
CA ASP A 372 23.59 -14.19 13.75
C ASP A 372 22.15 -13.88 14.21
N LEU A 373 21.56 -14.84 14.94
CA LEU A 373 20.20 -14.74 15.47
C LEU A 373 20.14 -14.24 16.92
N SER A 374 21.28 -13.89 17.55
CA SER A 374 21.34 -13.48 18.97
C SER A 374 20.44 -12.29 19.32
N ARG A 375 20.14 -11.44 18.33
CA ARG A 375 19.23 -10.29 18.46
C ARG A 375 17.98 -10.40 17.60
N ALA A 376 17.74 -11.57 17.01
CA ALA A 376 16.58 -11.79 16.17
C ALA A 376 15.34 -12.02 17.06
N ARG A 377 14.19 -11.52 16.59
CA ARG A 377 12.90 -11.95 17.11
C ARG A 377 12.47 -13.17 16.32
N ILE A 378 12.33 -14.31 16.99
CA ILE A 378 11.92 -15.57 16.36
C ILE A 378 10.48 -15.88 16.74
N VAL A 379 9.63 -16.11 15.74
CA VAL A 379 8.26 -16.59 15.89
C VAL A 379 8.15 -17.99 15.35
N TRP A 380 7.50 -18.85 16.12
CA TRP A 380 7.21 -20.24 15.78
C TRP A 380 5.72 -20.43 15.57
N GLU A 381 5.37 -21.20 14.54
CA GLU A 381 4.03 -21.74 14.34
C GLU A 381 4.13 -23.24 14.11
N ALA A 382 3.20 -24.00 14.70
CA ALA A 382 3.12 -25.44 14.54
C ALA A 382 1.67 -25.89 14.63
N GLN A 383 1.41 -27.11 14.17
CA GLN A 383 0.08 -27.71 14.23
C GLN A 383 -0.50 -27.67 15.66
N ASP A 384 -1.74 -27.21 15.79
CA ASP A 384 -2.52 -27.16 17.03
C ASP A 384 -1.81 -26.43 18.18
N ARG A 385 -0.98 -25.42 17.84
CA ARG A 385 -0.26 -24.58 18.80
C ARG A 385 -0.46 -23.11 18.48
N GLU A 386 -0.63 -22.33 19.54
CA GLU A 386 -0.57 -20.88 19.47
C GLU A 386 0.81 -20.41 18.99
N PRO A 387 0.88 -19.35 18.16
CA PRO A 387 2.15 -18.77 17.75
C PRO A 387 2.96 -18.33 18.97
N HIS A 388 4.26 -18.62 18.96
CA HIS A 388 5.13 -18.45 20.12
C HIS A 388 6.41 -17.68 19.76
N PHE A 389 6.75 -16.67 20.56
CA PHE A 389 8.03 -15.98 20.47
C PHE A 389 9.10 -16.68 21.30
N GLY A 390 10.25 -16.99 20.70
CA GLY A 390 11.40 -17.51 21.46
C GLY A 390 12.47 -18.13 20.58
N GLU A 391 13.68 -18.28 21.13
CA GLU A 391 14.83 -18.86 20.40
C GLU A 391 14.61 -20.32 20.00
N ARG A 392 13.74 -21.03 20.73
CA ARG A 392 13.43 -22.44 20.56
C ARG A 392 11.94 -22.69 20.81
N MET A 393 11.42 -23.78 20.23
CA MET A 393 10.08 -24.27 20.50
C MET A 393 10.14 -25.67 21.12
N LEU A 394 9.45 -25.85 22.24
CA LEU A 394 9.24 -27.17 22.84
C LEU A 394 8.07 -27.86 22.17
N LEU A 395 8.30 -29.07 21.66
CA LEU A 395 7.30 -29.92 21.05
C LEU A 395 6.93 -31.03 22.02
N THR A 396 5.78 -30.89 22.69
CA THR A 396 5.31 -31.88 23.67
C THR A 396 4.41 -32.96 23.06
N ASN A 397 3.90 -32.74 21.84
CA ASN A 397 3.08 -33.69 21.09
C ASN A 397 3.67 -33.91 19.69
N ALA A 398 3.24 -34.99 19.02
CA ALA A 398 3.51 -35.14 17.59
C ALA A 398 2.80 -34.01 16.82
N VAL A 399 3.56 -33.32 15.97
CA VAL A 399 3.06 -32.31 15.02
C VAL A 399 3.36 -32.80 13.61
N THR A 400 2.52 -32.45 12.65
CA THR A 400 2.72 -32.75 11.21
C THR A 400 3.47 -31.64 10.49
N TRP A 401 3.53 -30.44 11.08
CA TRP A 401 4.31 -29.32 10.56
C TRP A 401 4.78 -28.36 11.66
N ILE A 402 5.88 -27.68 11.37
CA ILE A 402 6.44 -26.57 12.14
C ILE A 402 7.10 -25.59 11.19
N GLU A 403 7.00 -24.30 11.50
CA GLU A 403 7.77 -23.25 10.84
C GLU A 403 8.26 -22.20 11.84
N ALA A 404 9.29 -21.48 11.43
CA ALA A 404 9.83 -20.37 12.19
C ALA A 404 10.30 -19.25 11.27
N GLU A 405 10.06 -18.04 11.72
CA GLU A 405 10.58 -16.83 11.11
C GLU A 405 11.45 -16.08 12.12
N ALA A 406 12.69 -15.79 11.75
CA ALA A 406 13.57 -14.88 12.46
C ALA A 406 13.57 -13.51 11.78
N GLN A 407 13.23 -12.47 12.53
CA GLN A 407 13.37 -11.07 12.12
C GLN A 407 14.59 -10.45 12.83
N LEU A 408 15.59 -10.01 12.05
CA LEU A 408 16.78 -9.34 12.55
C LEU A 408 16.55 -7.85 12.78
N PRO A 409 17.34 -7.18 13.65
CA PRO A 409 17.19 -5.75 13.94
C PRO A 409 17.34 -4.82 12.74
N ASP A 410 18.02 -5.25 11.68
CA ASP A 410 18.20 -4.50 10.44
C ASP A 410 17.13 -4.81 9.38
N GLY A 411 16.05 -5.47 9.77
CA GLY A 411 14.90 -5.76 8.91
C GLY A 411 15.05 -7.02 8.06
N ARG A 412 16.22 -7.68 8.06
CA ARG A 412 16.38 -8.98 7.37
C ARG A 412 15.49 -10.03 8.03
N ARG A 413 14.94 -10.92 7.21
CA ARG A 413 14.13 -12.05 7.66
C ARG A 413 14.69 -13.34 7.10
N VAL A 414 14.66 -14.39 7.91
CA VAL A 414 14.93 -15.77 7.46
C VAL A 414 13.80 -16.67 7.93
N PHE A 415 13.47 -17.65 7.11
CA PHE A 415 12.32 -18.51 7.32
C PHE A 415 12.74 -19.97 7.12
N GLY A 416 12.29 -20.84 8.03
CA GLY A 416 12.47 -22.28 7.95
C GLY A 416 11.14 -22.99 8.15
N VAL A 417 10.90 -24.04 7.38
CA VAL A 417 9.71 -24.90 7.49
C VAL A 417 10.14 -26.36 7.52
N THR A 418 9.43 -27.18 8.27
CA THR A 418 9.61 -28.64 8.29
C THR A 418 8.24 -29.31 8.42
N ASN A 419 7.98 -30.27 7.53
CA ASN A 419 6.82 -31.14 7.63
C ASN A 419 7.29 -32.52 8.12
N PHE A 420 6.46 -33.18 8.91
CA PHE A 420 6.70 -34.53 9.40
C PHE A 420 5.71 -35.47 8.75
N SER A 421 6.19 -36.61 8.27
CA SER A 421 5.30 -37.70 7.86
C SER A 421 4.53 -38.17 9.09
N ALA A 422 3.20 -38.24 8.98
CA ALA A 422 2.42 -39.01 9.94
C ALA A 422 2.94 -40.45 9.89
N THR A 423 3.51 -40.95 10.99
CA THR A 423 3.67 -42.39 11.13
C THR A 423 2.27 -42.97 11.13
N SER A 424 1.96 -43.78 10.11
CA SER A 424 0.72 -44.55 10.11
C SER A 424 0.66 -45.32 11.42
N HIS A 425 -0.26 -44.94 12.30
CA HIS A 425 -0.69 -45.86 13.33
C HIS A 425 -1.37 -46.99 12.59
N ALA A 426 -0.67 -48.13 12.52
CA ALA A 426 -1.25 -49.39 12.14
C ALA A 426 -2.56 -49.52 12.93
N ALA A 427 -3.66 -49.68 12.20
CA ALA A 427 -4.96 -50.00 12.76
C ALA A 427 -4.78 -51.12 13.79
N ARG A 428 -5.28 -50.89 14.99
CA ARG A 428 -5.57 -51.96 15.95
C ARG A 428 -7.06 -52.22 15.93
#